data_AF-A0A1M5RD36-F1
#
_entry.id   AF-A0A1M5RD36-F1
#
_cell.length_a   1.000
_cell.length_b   1.000
_cell.length_c   1.000
_cell.angle_alpha   90.00
_cell.angle_beta   90.00
_cell.angle_gamma   90.00
#
_symmetry.space_group_name_H-M   'P 1'
#
loop_
_entity.id
_entity.type
_entity.pdbx_description
1 polymer ?
#
loop_
_entity_poly.entity_id
_entity_poly.type
_entity_poly.pdbx_seq_one_letter_code
_entity_poly.pdbx_strand_id
1 'polypeptide(L)'
;MLTSNKEVAMKPKRISAMAPVGLVCLAGLMGVLAGPAQGAAEPLMKVQITDTNNYQSGYVSHPDELKTQDDDALVGYVFERVQFQGKQDPELFIEVMDWVASQWQHDGMNQPPAGMSSLEILKKVHQDGEQYRCVEYGQVMADILAAMGHHTRSIGLQTVDVAYGGVGLGHVATEAWSNSLGKWVFFDPQFSIYAQHDGELLNIHEIFLLKQAGQFEDIELVVTPRFAAANNFQPEQLEEYRDFLGRYLGYHISRRYLHGEEQSVVLMMEAQLPAITFQGMGTEHKRLFTRSSEVAYPQINRTQVAMTALPNAEAEGNFMGLIEKLKITTNEQYLENMSHFAAIGQVSMRFLSSMDSFSHYQVRENGQRWRTVEGQEYLWHLAEGANRFEVRSVSDAKVTGPITFVEIQYGP
;
A
#
# COMPACT_ATOMS: atom_id res chain seq x y z
N MET A 1 47.32 -1.14 22.14
CA MET A 1 47.44 -0.15 23.22
C MET A 1 46.17 0.70 23.20
N LEU A 2 45.39 0.63 24.29
CA LEU A 2 44.43 1.64 24.81
C LEU A 2 43.31 2.13 23.87
N THR A 3 42.00 2.13 24.16
CA THR A 3 41.12 1.79 25.32
C THR A 3 39.69 1.86 24.75
N SER A 4 38.85 0.83 24.86
CA SER A 4 37.80 0.68 25.90
C SER A 4 37.05 1.97 26.25
N ASN A 5 35.77 2.06 25.88
CA ASN A 5 34.77 2.75 26.69
C ASN A 5 33.44 1.99 26.70
N LYS A 6 33.05 1.60 27.92
CA LYS A 6 31.77 1.02 28.33
C LYS A 6 30.99 2.12 29.07
N GLU A 7 29.72 2.32 28.73
CA GLU A 7 28.71 2.94 29.60
C GLU A 7 27.48 2.02 29.59
N VAL A 8 27.30 1.18 30.61
CA VAL A 8 26.62 1.41 31.90
C VAL A 8 25.12 1.68 31.73
N ALA A 9 24.37 0.57 31.80
CA ALA A 9 22.92 0.53 31.91
C ALA A 9 22.44 0.98 33.30
N MET A 10 21.49 1.93 33.34
CA MET A 10 20.74 2.29 34.54
C MET A 10 19.52 1.38 34.70
N LYS A 11 19.43 0.69 35.85
CA LYS A 11 18.22 -0.02 36.31
C LYS A 11 17.32 0.94 37.11
N PRO A 12 15.98 0.82 37.02
CA PRO A 12 15.05 1.67 37.77
C PRO A 12 14.93 1.24 39.24
N LYS A 13 14.87 2.24 40.13
CA LYS A 13 14.62 2.09 41.58
C LYS A 13 13.16 1.70 41.83
N ARG A 14 12.96 0.64 42.62
CA ARG A 14 11.68 0.26 43.25
C ARG A 14 11.29 1.31 44.31
N ILE A 15 10.05 1.79 44.26
CA ILE A 15 9.41 2.53 45.36
C ILE A 15 8.49 1.54 46.08
N SER A 16 8.68 1.41 47.40
CA SER A 16 7.94 0.51 48.28
C SER A 16 6.56 1.06 48.63
N ALA A 17 5.57 0.18 48.63
CA ALA A 17 4.24 0.40 49.18
C ALA A 17 4.28 0.68 50.70
N MET A 18 3.47 1.63 51.15
CA MET A 18 3.09 1.80 52.56
C MET A 18 1.59 1.49 52.71
N ALA A 19 1.29 0.70 53.75
CA ALA A 19 -0.03 0.22 54.15
C ALA A 19 -0.87 1.32 54.85
N PRO A 20 -2.20 1.15 54.95
CA PRO A 20 -3.10 2.20 55.44
C PRO A 20 -3.20 2.18 56.97
N VAL A 21 -3.19 3.37 57.58
CA VAL A 21 -3.58 3.57 58.98
C VAL A 21 -4.99 4.15 58.98
N GLY A 22 -5.94 3.38 59.51
CA GLY A 22 -7.32 3.80 59.70
C GLY A 22 -7.44 4.87 60.78
N LEU A 23 -8.36 5.82 60.56
CA LEU A 23 -8.82 6.73 61.59
C LEU A 23 -10.34 6.86 61.53
N VAL A 24 -10.97 6.14 62.46
CA VAL A 24 -12.14 6.46 63.28
C VAL A 24 -13.13 7.52 62.76
N CYS A 25 -14.35 7.06 62.49
CA CYS A 25 -15.57 7.87 62.40
C CYS A 25 -15.81 8.67 63.70
N LEU A 26 -15.99 9.98 63.57
CA LEU A 26 -16.83 10.75 64.49
C LEU A 26 -17.95 11.43 63.69
N ALA A 27 -19.18 11.05 64.03
CA ALA A 27 -20.39 11.68 63.54
C ALA A 27 -20.52 13.09 64.13
N GLY A 28 -20.67 14.09 63.25
CA GLY A 28 -21.05 15.45 63.60
C GLY A 28 -22.12 15.91 62.62
N LEU A 29 -23.39 15.83 63.04
CA LEU A 29 -24.50 16.48 62.36
C LEU A 29 -24.30 18.00 62.41
N MET A 30 -24.10 18.62 61.26
CA MET A 30 -24.49 20.01 61.05
C MET A 30 -25.20 20.11 59.70
N GLY A 31 -26.49 20.45 59.76
CA GLY A 31 -27.31 20.70 58.59
C GLY A 31 -26.78 21.93 57.85
N VAL A 32 -26.29 21.71 56.64
CA VAL A 32 -26.08 22.76 55.65
C VAL A 32 -27.28 22.72 54.71
N LEU A 33 -27.96 23.85 54.61
CA LEU A 33 -29.04 24.10 53.67
C LEU A 33 -28.57 23.78 52.25
N ALA A 34 -29.14 22.73 51.66
CA ALA A 34 -28.96 22.42 50.25
C ALA A 34 -29.59 23.57 49.43
N GLY A 35 -28.75 24.38 48.79
CA GLY A 35 -29.15 25.18 47.64
C GLY A 35 -29.61 24.26 46.50
N PRO A 36 -30.34 24.77 45.50
CA PRO A 36 -30.86 23.94 44.42
C PRO A 36 -29.67 23.25 43.74
N ALA A 37 -29.76 21.93 43.60
CA ALA A 37 -28.82 21.17 42.80
C ALA A 37 -28.78 21.78 41.40
N GLN A 38 -27.66 22.45 41.09
CA GLN A 38 -27.29 22.75 39.71
C GLN A 38 -27.36 21.43 38.95
N GLY A 39 -28.14 21.40 37.87
CA GLY A 39 -28.27 20.22 37.01
C GLY A 39 -26.89 19.70 36.68
N ALA A 40 -26.66 18.40 36.89
CA ALA A 40 -25.39 17.78 36.53
C ALA A 40 -25.09 18.14 35.08
N ALA A 41 -23.97 18.83 34.84
CA ALA A 41 -23.53 19.14 33.50
C ALA A 41 -23.47 17.83 32.71
N GLU A 42 -24.11 17.78 31.54
CA GLU A 42 -24.05 16.60 30.70
C GLU A 42 -22.60 16.21 30.46
N PRO A 43 -22.26 14.90 30.51
CA PRO A 43 -20.89 14.46 30.36
C PRO A 43 -20.33 14.91 29.01
N LEU A 44 -19.12 15.47 29.03
CA LEU A 44 -18.42 15.91 27.82
C LEU A 44 -18.01 14.68 27.00
N MET A 45 -18.70 14.46 25.89
CA MET A 45 -18.43 13.34 25.02
C MET A 45 -17.19 13.60 24.16
N LYS A 46 -16.30 12.62 24.11
CA LYS A 46 -15.10 12.60 23.30
C LYS A 46 -15.34 11.78 22.05
N VAL A 47 -14.77 12.23 20.93
CA VAL A 47 -14.65 11.46 19.70
C VAL A 47 -13.17 11.15 19.53
N GLN A 48 -12.78 9.89 19.73
CA GLN A 48 -11.38 9.48 19.69
C GLN A 48 -11.18 8.35 18.69
N ILE A 49 -10.29 8.54 17.71
CA ILE A 49 -9.84 7.45 16.83
C ILE A 49 -8.98 6.50 17.67
N THR A 50 -9.37 5.22 17.73
CA THR A 50 -8.68 4.17 18.48
C THR A 50 -7.81 3.31 17.58
N ASP A 51 -8.18 3.16 16.31
CA ASP A 51 -7.41 2.44 15.30
C ASP A 51 -7.78 2.91 13.89
N THR A 52 -6.85 2.84 12.95
CA THR A 52 -7.09 3.17 11.54
C THR A 52 -5.96 2.69 10.64
N ASN A 53 -6.26 2.45 9.35
CA ASN A 53 -5.26 2.31 8.29
C ASN A 53 -5.26 3.50 7.31
N ASN A 54 -5.92 4.61 7.65
CA ASN A 54 -6.03 5.82 6.84
C ASN A 54 -4.77 6.71 6.95
N TYR A 55 -3.60 6.09 6.80
CA TYR A 55 -2.30 6.78 6.78
C TYR A 55 -1.87 7.04 5.33
N GLN A 56 -1.18 8.15 5.09
CA GLN A 56 -0.62 8.47 3.78
C GLN A 56 0.90 8.30 3.76
N SER A 57 1.40 7.76 2.66
CA SER A 57 2.77 8.01 2.18
C SER A 57 2.80 9.36 1.47
N GLY A 58 3.87 10.14 1.59
CA GLY A 58 3.93 11.54 1.13
C GLY A 58 3.82 11.80 -0.37
N TYR A 59 3.63 10.76 -1.19
CA TYR A 59 3.46 10.85 -2.64
C TYR A 59 2.09 10.30 -3.06
N VAL A 60 1.23 11.20 -3.54
CA VAL A 60 0.04 10.83 -4.32
C VAL A 60 0.51 10.73 -5.77
N SER A 61 0.63 9.50 -6.30
CA SER A 61 0.91 9.29 -7.73
C SER A 61 -0.18 9.93 -8.58
N HIS A 62 0.21 10.68 -9.61
CA HIS A 62 -0.75 11.26 -10.55
C HIS A 62 -1.48 10.12 -11.30
N PRO A 63 -2.79 10.24 -11.61
CA PRO A 63 -3.55 9.22 -12.33
C PRO A 63 -2.98 8.82 -13.70
N ASP A 64 -2.17 9.68 -14.33
CA ASP A 64 -1.53 9.37 -15.61
C ASP A 64 -0.43 8.30 -15.51
N GLU A 65 0.06 7.97 -14.31
CA GLU A 65 1.09 6.95 -14.07
C GLU A 65 0.59 5.50 -14.24
N LEU A 66 -0.72 5.31 -14.20
CA LEU A 66 -1.35 4.01 -13.90
C LEU A 66 -2.64 3.80 -14.67
N LYS A 67 -2.78 4.48 -15.82
CA LYS A 67 -3.92 4.26 -16.70
C LYS A 67 -3.98 2.78 -17.08
N THR A 68 -5.06 2.13 -16.72
CA THR A 68 -5.40 0.85 -17.32
C THR A 68 -5.55 1.12 -18.82
N GLN A 69 -4.76 0.44 -19.64
CA GLN A 69 -4.90 0.56 -21.09
C GLN A 69 -6.05 -0.34 -21.49
N ASP A 70 -7.18 0.26 -21.90
CA ASP A 70 -8.25 -0.51 -22.52
C ASP A 70 -7.71 -1.08 -23.85
N ASP A 71 -7.39 -2.38 -23.84
CA ASP A 71 -6.98 -3.15 -25.01
C ASP A 71 -7.85 -4.40 -25.14
N ASP A 72 -9.11 -4.17 -25.53
CA ASP A 72 -10.09 -5.22 -25.80
C ASP A 72 -9.59 -6.26 -26.81
N ALA A 73 -8.69 -5.86 -27.72
CA ALA A 73 -8.13 -6.76 -28.72
C ALA A 73 -7.13 -7.74 -28.09
N LEU A 74 -6.24 -7.25 -27.22
CA LEU A 74 -5.35 -8.09 -26.43
C LEU A 74 -6.14 -9.02 -25.51
N VAL A 75 -7.09 -8.47 -24.74
CA VAL A 75 -7.95 -9.23 -23.84
C VAL A 75 -8.71 -10.30 -24.62
N GLY A 76 -9.39 -9.94 -25.70
CA GLY A 76 -10.11 -10.89 -26.56
C GLY A 76 -9.20 -12.02 -27.06
N TYR A 77 -8.00 -11.67 -27.53
CA TYR A 77 -7.04 -12.65 -28.03
C TYR A 77 -6.56 -13.65 -26.96
N VAL A 78 -6.34 -13.18 -25.72
CA VAL A 78 -5.97 -14.01 -24.58
C VAL A 78 -7.15 -14.88 -24.15
N PHE A 79 -8.33 -14.31 -23.98
CA PHE A 79 -9.52 -15.02 -23.50
C PHE A 79 -10.04 -16.09 -24.47
N GLU A 80 -9.76 -15.98 -25.77
CA GLU A 80 -9.99 -17.07 -26.73
C GLU A 80 -9.16 -18.33 -26.43
N ARG A 81 -8.03 -18.20 -25.71
CA ARG A 81 -7.04 -19.26 -25.50
C ARG A 81 -6.99 -19.77 -24.07
N VAL A 82 -7.27 -18.90 -23.10
CA VAL A 82 -7.27 -19.23 -21.67
C VAL A 82 -8.39 -18.49 -20.97
N GLN A 83 -9.05 -19.16 -20.03
CA GLN A 83 -10.13 -18.58 -19.25
C GLN A 83 -9.70 -18.52 -17.79
N PHE A 84 -9.63 -17.31 -17.22
CA PHE A 84 -9.26 -17.09 -15.82
C PHE A 84 -10.49 -17.11 -14.88
N GLN A 85 -11.53 -17.87 -15.23
CA GLN A 85 -12.85 -17.75 -14.60
C GLN A 85 -12.83 -17.88 -13.07
N GLY A 86 -13.48 -16.93 -12.41
CA GLY A 86 -13.66 -16.91 -10.95
C GLY A 86 -12.42 -16.52 -10.14
N LYS A 87 -11.28 -16.26 -10.79
CA LYS A 87 -10.06 -15.79 -10.11
C LYS A 87 -10.15 -14.28 -9.87
N GLN A 88 -9.61 -13.83 -8.75
CA GLN A 88 -9.48 -12.43 -8.36
C GLN A 88 -8.02 -12.16 -8.00
N ASP A 89 -7.63 -10.92 -7.74
CA ASP A 89 -6.29 -10.66 -7.24
C ASP A 89 -6.12 -11.20 -5.81
N PRO A 90 -4.97 -11.81 -5.47
CA PRO A 90 -3.77 -11.97 -6.30
C PRO A 90 -3.73 -13.25 -7.18
N GLU A 91 -4.64 -14.22 -7.02
CA GLU A 91 -4.58 -15.50 -7.75
C GLU A 91 -4.65 -15.32 -9.27
N LEU A 92 -5.43 -14.37 -9.76
CA LEU A 92 -5.50 -14.00 -11.18
C LEU A 92 -4.11 -13.64 -11.72
N PHE A 93 -3.29 -12.93 -10.95
CA PHE A 93 -1.97 -12.49 -11.39
C PHE A 93 -1.03 -13.68 -11.57
N ILE A 94 -1.11 -14.66 -10.68
CA ILE A 94 -0.34 -15.91 -10.75
C ILE A 94 -0.74 -16.72 -11.99
N GLU A 95 -2.04 -16.83 -12.28
CA GLU A 95 -2.53 -17.57 -13.46
C GLU A 95 -2.14 -16.88 -14.77
N VAL A 96 -2.14 -15.54 -14.82
CA VAL A 96 -1.65 -14.80 -15.99
C VAL A 96 -0.14 -14.98 -16.16
N MET A 97 0.63 -14.94 -15.06
CA MET A 97 2.08 -15.20 -15.10
C MET A 97 2.39 -16.61 -15.63
N ASP A 98 1.68 -17.63 -15.14
CA ASP A 98 1.80 -19.02 -15.61
C ASP A 98 1.54 -19.14 -17.11
N TRP A 99 0.44 -18.52 -17.57
CA TRP A 99 0.10 -18.53 -18.98
C TRP A 99 1.16 -17.82 -19.82
N VAL A 100 1.60 -16.61 -19.44
CA VAL A 100 2.63 -15.86 -20.18
C VAL A 100 3.94 -16.65 -20.26
N ALA A 101 4.36 -17.26 -19.16
CA ALA A 101 5.57 -18.08 -19.10
C ALA A 101 5.51 -19.31 -20.04
N SER A 102 4.32 -19.79 -20.38
CA SER A 102 4.13 -20.95 -21.26
C SER A 102 4.07 -20.61 -22.75
N GLN A 103 4.15 -19.33 -23.14
CA GLN A 103 3.93 -18.93 -24.53
C GLN A 103 5.15 -19.18 -25.42
N TRP A 104 6.36 -18.96 -24.90
CA TRP A 104 7.62 -19.23 -25.62
C TRP A 104 8.73 -19.69 -24.68
N GLN A 105 9.86 -20.13 -25.25
CA GLN A 105 11.10 -20.40 -24.52
C GLN A 105 12.02 -19.18 -24.62
N HIS A 106 12.77 -18.89 -23.56
CA HIS A 106 13.58 -17.67 -23.48
C HIS A 106 14.71 -17.64 -24.51
N ASP A 107 14.78 -16.56 -25.29
CA ASP A 107 15.93 -16.22 -26.13
C ASP A 107 16.49 -14.86 -25.69
N GLY A 108 17.67 -14.86 -25.06
CA GLY A 108 18.33 -13.67 -24.51
C GLY A 108 18.80 -12.65 -25.57
N MET A 109 18.83 -13.02 -26.85
CA MET A 109 19.38 -12.22 -27.93
C MET A 109 18.31 -11.72 -28.92
N ASN A 110 17.17 -12.40 -29.01
CA ASN A 110 16.11 -12.01 -29.93
C ASN A 110 15.22 -10.91 -29.34
N GLN A 111 15.05 -9.83 -30.08
CA GLN A 111 14.22 -8.70 -29.66
C GLN A 111 13.24 -8.33 -30.77
N PRO A 112 11.98 -8.00 -30.42
CA PRO A 112 11.04 -7.54 -31.42
C PRO A 112 11.45 -6.17 -31.96
N PRO A 113 10.98 -5.79 -33.15
CA PRO A 113 11.04 -4.41 -33.62
C PRO A 113 10.54 -3.42 -32.55
N ALA A 114 11.19 -2.25 -32.49
CA ALA A 114 10.84 -1.22 -31.51
C ALA A 114 9.36 -0.81 -31.63
N GLY A 115 8.66 -0.75 -30.50
CA GLY A 115 7.26 -0.34 -30.42
C GLY A 115 6.23 -1.43 -30.75
N MET A 116 6.65 -2.68 -30.94
CA MET A 116 5.72 -3.80 -31.12
C MET A 116 4.86 -4.00 -29.86
N SER A 117 3.55 -4.15 -30.07
CA SER A 117 2.58 -4.37 -28.99
C SER A 117 2.62 -5.81 -28.46
N SER A 118 2.15 -6.02 -27.23
CA SER A 118 2.02 -7.36 -26.63
C SER A 118 1.12 -8.30 -27.45
N LEU A 119 0.08 -7.78 -28.08
CA LEU A 119 -0.77 -8.55 -29.01
C LEU A 119 0.02 -9.02 -30.24
N GLU A 120 0.86 -8.17 -30.82
CA GLU A 120 1.69 -8.54 -31.97
C GLU A 120 2.78 -9.54 -31.58
N ILE A 121 3.43 -9.37 -30.42
CA ILE A 121 4.39 -10.32 -29.85
C ILE A 121 3.73 -11.70 -29.75
N LEU A 122 2.56 -11.81 -29.10
CA LEU A 122 1.84 -13.07 -28.96
C LEU A 122 1.47 -13.68 -30.31
N LYS A 123 1.03 -12.88 -31.28
CA LYS A 123 0.73 -13.36 -32.63
C LYS A 123 1.98 -13.93 -33.31
N LYS A 124 3.12 -13.26 -33.20
CA LYS A 124 4.40 -13.72 -33.75
C LYS A 124 4.88 -15.02 -33.12
N VAL A 125 4.78 -15.14 -31.79
CA VAL A 125 5.04 -16.39 -31.08
C VAL A 125 4.15 -17.52 -31.62
N HIS A 126 2.84 -17.31 -31.72
CA HIS A 126 1.89 -18.36 -32.11
C HIS A 126 1.93 -18.73 -33.60
N GLN A 127 2.24 -17.78 -34.48
CA GLN A 127 2.19 -17.98 -35.93
C GLN A 127 3.55 -18.38 -36.49
N ASP A 128 4.61 -17.75 -36.00
CA ASP A 128 5.96 -17.85 -36.56
C ASP A 128 6.92 -18.63 -35.64
N GLY A 129 6.50 -18.93 -34.40
CA GLY A 129 7.33 -19.66 -33.43
C GLY A 129 8.44 -18.80 -32.80
N GLU A 130 8.29 -17.48 -32.85
CA GLU A 130 9.26 -16.53 -32.30
C GLU A 130 9.45 -16.72 -30.79
N GLN A 131 10.64 -16.36 -30.32
CA GLN A 131 11.09 -16.47 -28.93
C GLN A 131 11.75 -15.17 -28.51
N TYR A 132 11.53 -14.70 -27.27
CA TYR A 132 11.98 -13.38 -26.82
C TYR A 132 12.59 -13.40 -25.41
N ARG A 133 13.08 -12.24 -24.96
CA ARG A 133 13.84 -12.07 -23.71
C ARG A 133 12.91 -11.83 -22.53
N CYS A 134 13.50 -11.66 -21.34
CA CYS A 134 12.83 -11.24 -20.10
C CYS A 134 11.97 -9.98 -20.29
N VAL A 135 12.43 -9.05 -21.13
CA VAL A 135 11.74 -7.78 -21.41
C VAL A 135 10.34 -8.03 -21.93
N GLU A 136 10.20 -8.94 -22.89
CA GLU A 136 8.93 -9.22 -23.55
C GLU A 136 7.98 -10.05 -22.66
N TYR A 137 8.49 -10.95 -21.81
CA TYR A 137 7.66 -11.63 -20.81
C TYR A 137 7.08 -10.61 -19.82
N GLY A 138 7.92 -9.70 -19.33
CA GLY A 138 7.53 -8.65 -18.40
C GLY A 138 6.51 -7.68 -19.00
N GLN A 139 6.69 -7.30 -20.27
CA GLN A 139 5.77 -6.43 -21.00
C GLN A 139 4.42 -7.10 -21.22
N VAL A 140 4.41 -8.32 -21.77
CA VAL A 140 3.16 -9.05 -22.07
C VAL A 140 2.34 -9.29 -20.81
N MET A 141 2.97 -9.72 -19.71
CA MET A 141 2.25 -9.90 -18.44
C MET A 141 1.66 -8.58 -17.92
N ALA A 142 2.46 -7.49 -17.93
CA ALA A 142 1.99 -6.20 -17.46
C ALA A 142 0.80 -5.70 -18.29
N ASP A 143 0.91 -5.74 -19.62
CA ASP A 143 -0.12 -5.24 -20.54
C ASP A 143 -1.43 -6.04 -20.43
N ILE A 144 -1.35 -7.38 -20.29
CA ILE A 144 -2.56 -8.21 -20.12
C ILE A 144 -3.30 -7.83 -18.84
N LEU A 145 -2.59 -7.73 -17.72
CA LEU A 145 -3.20 -7.36 -16.44
C LEU A 145 -3.71 -5.91 -16.44
N ALA A 146 -2.99 -4.99 -17.09
CA ALA A 146 -3.43 -3.61 -17.29
C ALA A 146 -4.74 -3.56 -18.09
N ALA A 147 -4.84 -4.33 -19.17
CA ALA A 147 -6.05 -4.42 -19.98
C ALA A 147 -7.22 -5.14 -19.27
N MET A 148 -6.93 -5.92 -18.23
CA MET A 148 -7.94 -6.48 -17.31
C MET A 148 -8.33 -5.51 -16.18
N GLY A 149 -7.80 -4.28 -16.17
CA GLY A 149 -8.16 -3.26 -15.18
C GLY A 149 -7.30 -3.26 -13.91
N HIS A 150 -6.13 -3.91 -13.92
CA HIS A 150 -5.21 -3.96 -12.78
C HIS A 150 -3.99 -3.07 -12.97
N HIS A 151 -3.51 -2.45 -11.90
CA HIS A 151 -2.29 -1.67 -11.97
C HIS A 151 -1.06 -2.55 -11.96
N THR A 152 -0.32 -2.51 -13.05
CA THR A 152 0.89 -3.30 -13.26
C THR A 152 2.00 -2.46 -13.82
N ARG A 153 3.23 -2.97 -13.72
CA ARG A 153 4.42 -2.37 -14.33
C ARG A 153 5.46 -3.44 -14.59
N SER A 154 6.18 -3.31 -15.70
CA SER A 154 7.47 -3.96 -15.82
C SER A 154 8.50 -3.20 -14.98
N ILE A 155 9.35 -3.95 -14.28
CA ILE A 155 10.41 -3.41 -13.45
C ILE A 155 11.77 -3.88 -13.96
N GLY A 156 12.74 -2.98 -13.96
CA GLY A 156 14.14 -3.32 -14.21
C GLY A 156 14.83 -3.65 -12.89
N LEU A 157 15.49 -4.79 -12.82
CA LEU A 157 16.36 -5.19 -11.73
C LEU A 157 17.80 -5.17 -12.22
N GLN A 158 18.71 -4.55 -11.47
CA GLN A 158 20.10 -4.38 -11.89
C GLN A 158 21.07 -4.79 -10.78
N THR A 159 22.20 -5.37 -11.19
CA THR A 159 23.29 -5.69 -10.25
C THR A 159 23.99 -4.43 -9.76
N VAL A 160 24.79 -4.53 -8.70
CA VAL A 160 25.57 -3.38 -8.18
C VAL A 160 26.62 -2.87 -9.17
N ASP A 161 27.16 -3.75 -10.02
CA ASP A 161 28.24 -3.46 -10.98
C ASP A 161 27.72 -3.02 -12.36
N VAL A 162 26.46 -2.58 -12.44
CA VAL A 162 25.72 -2.33 -13.68
C VAL A 162 26.43 -1.42 -14.70
N ALA A 163 27.28 -0.51 -14.25
CA ALA A 163 27.96 0.43 -15.13
C ALA A 163 28.94 -0.26 -16.10
N TYR A 164 29.75 -1.21 -15.63
CA TYR A 164 30.85 -1.80 -16.41
C TYR A 164 31.12 -3.29 -16.12
N GLY A 165 30.22 -3.99 -15.42
CA GLY A 165 30.38 -5.41 -15.07
C GLY A 165 30.21 -6.42 -16.23
N GLY A 166 30.03 -5.95 -17.48
CA GLY A 166 29.81 -6.81 -18.65
C GLY A 166 28.34 -6.90 -19.10
N VAL A 167 28.01 -8.00 -19.79
CA VAL A 167 26.67 -8.28 -20.36
C VAL A 167 25.83 -9.07 -19.34
N GLY A 168 24.53 -8.81 -19.30
CA GLY A 168 23.59 -9.53 -18.43
C GLY A 168 23.45 -8.93 -17.04
N LEU A 169 23.72 -7.64 -16.87
CA LEU A 169 23.63 -6.93 -15.58
C LEU A 169 22.23 -6.37 -15.30
N GLY A 170 21.28 -6.61 -16.20
CA GLY A 170 19.87 -6.29 -16.01
C GLY A 170 19.00 -7.54 -16.16
N HIS A 171 17.89 -7.56 -15.42
CA HIS A 171 16.77 -8.47 -15.57
C HIS A 171 15.47 -7.67 -15.58
N VAL A 172 14.43 -8.18 -16.23
CA VAL A 172 13.10 -7.57 -16.21
C VAL A 172 12.12 -8.54 -15.59
N ALA A 173 11.33 -8.03 -14.67
CA ALA A 173 10.24 -8.72 -14.01
C ALA A 173 8.98 -7.84 -14.04
N THR A 174 7.91 -8.30 -13.41
CA THR A 174 6.63 -7.57 -13.33
C THR A 174 6.24 -7.36 -11.87
N GLU A 175 5.69 -6.18 -11.57
CA GLU A 175 4.98 -5.97 -10.32
C GLU A 175 3.53 -5.60 -10.61
N ALA A 176 2.61 -6.16 -9.81
CA ALA A 176 1.19 -5.83 -9.88
C ALA A 176 0.69 -5.41 -8.49
N TRP A 177 -0.17 -4.39 -8.45
CA TRP A 177 -0.85 -3.96 -7.23
C TRP A 177 -2.05 -4.87 -6.95
N SER A 178 -1.99 -5.58 -5.82
CA SER A 178 -3.14 -6.33 -5.32
C SER A 178 -3.98 -5.43 -4.41
N ASN A 179 -5.24 -5.24 -4.76
CA ASN A 179 -6.20 -4.55 -3.91
C ASN A 179 -6.56 -5.39 -2.68
N SER A 180 -6.62 -6.72 -2.83
CA SER A 180 -6.87 -7.69 -1.76
C SER A 180 -5.79 -7.64 -0.68
N LEU A 181 -4.51 -7.45 -1.08
CA LEU A 181 -3.39 -7.35 -0.15
C LEU A 181 -3.02 -5.89 0.20
N GLY A 182 -3.47 -4.90 -0.57
CA GLY A 182 -3.13 -3.49 -0.37
C GLY A 182 -1.63 -3.19 -0.57
N LYS A 183 -0.97 -3.91 -1.47
CA LYS A 183 0.46 -3.78 -1.77
C LYS A 183 0.81 -4.21 -3.21
N TRP A 184 1.98 -3.78 -3.67
CA TRP A 184 2.62 -4.33 -4.86
C TRP A 184 3.15 -5.74 -4.57
N VAL A 185 3.12 -6.61 -5.58
CA VAL A 185 3.60 -7.99 -5.53
C VAL A 185 4.51 -8.26 -6.73
N PHE A 186 5.62 -8.96 -6.49
CA PHE A 186 6.62 -9.34 -7.47
C PHE A 186 6.23 -10.63 -8.21
N PHE A 187 6.45 -10.62 -9.52
CA PHE A 187 6.25 -11.75 -10.41
C PHE A 187 7.38 -11.80 -11.45
N ASP A 188 7.95 -12.98 -11.67
CA ASP A 188 8.92 -13.22 -12.73
C ASP A 188 8.29 -14.09 -13.82
N PRO A 189 7.70 -13.49 -14.87
CA PRO A 189 7.01 -14.23 -15.91
C PRO A 189 7.95 -15.01 -16.84
N GLN A 190 9.27 -14.82 -16.78
CA GLN A 190 10.20 -15.67 -17.51
C GLN A 190 10.31 -17.05 -16.88
N PHE A 191 10.35 -17.11 -15.55
CA PHE A 191 10.53 -18.36 -14.80
C PHE A 191 9.22 -18.87 -14.19
N SER A 192 8.14 -18.10 -14.30
CA SER A 192 6.88 -18.34 -13.60
C SER A 192 7.05 -18.51 -12.10
N ILE A 193 7.88 -17.63 -11.52
CA ILE A 193 8.21 -17.65 -10.09
C ILE A 193 7.69 -16.38 -9.42
N TYR A 194 7.15 -16.56 -8.22
CA TYR A 194 6.84 -15.48 -7.27
C TYR A 194 7.40 -15.86 -5.89
N ALA A 195 7.43 -14.90 -4.97
CA ALA A 195 8.03 -15.08 -3.65
C ALA A 195 7.02 -14.87 -2.52
N GLN A 196 7.15 -15.68 -1.47
CA GLN A 196 6.39 -15.60 -0.24
C GLN A 196 7.29 -15.63 1.00
N HIS A 197 6.81 -15.05 2.09
CA HIS A 197 7.36 -15.25 3.42
C HIS A 197 6.22 -15.32 4.43
N ASP A 198 6.20 -16.35 5.27
CA ASP A 198 5.09 -16.64 6.20
C ASP A 198 3.70 -16.68 5.52
N GLY A 199 3.64 -17.13 4.27
CA GLY A 199 2.41 -17.21 3.47
C GLY A 199 1.94 -15.87 2.87
N GLU A 200 2.69 -14.78 3.04
CA GLU A 200 2.40 -13.49 2.40
C GLU A 200 3.24 -13.29 1.14
N LEU A 201 2.59 -12.87 0.04
CA LEU A 201 3.27 -12.51 -1.20
C LEU A 201 4.17 -11.28 -1.02
N LEU A 202 5.35 -11.32 -1.63
CA LEU A 202 6.37 -10.27 -1.52
C LEU A 202 6.48 -9.42 -2.78
N ASN A 203 6.87 -8.14 -2.62
CA ASN A 203 7.51 -7.36 -3.69
C ASN A 203 9.04 -7.48 -3.62
N ILE A 204 9.73 -6.98 -4.65
CA ILE A 204 11.20 -7.15 -4.72
C ILE A 204 11.95 -6.39 -3.62
N HIS A 205 11.40 -5.26 -3.14
CA HIS A 205 12.02 -4.50 -2.06
C HIS A 205 11.91 -5.25 -0.72
N GLU A 206 10.80 -5.93 -0.45
CA GLU A 206 10.67 -6.81 0.73
C GLU A 206 11.63 -7.99 0.66
N ILE A 207 11.79 -8.59 -0.52
CA ILE A 207 12.81 -9.64 -0.75
C ILE A 207 14.21 -9.11 -0.42
N PHE A 208 14.54 -7.89 -0.87
CA PHE A 208 15.79 -7.21 -0.51
C PHE A 208 15.94 -6.97 0.99
N LEU A 209 14.90 -6.48 1.68
CA LEU A 209 14.93 -6.24 3.13
C LEU A 209 15.16 -7.54 3.91
N LEU A 210 14.49 -8.63 3.53
CA LEU A 210 14.70 -9.94 4.14
C LEU A 210 16.13 -10.45 3.90
N LYS A 211 16.67 -10.29 2.69
CA LYS A 211 18.08 -10.60 2.42
C LYS A 211 19.02 -9.78 3.30
N GLN A 212 18.79 -8.47 3.42
CA GLN A 212 19.58 -7.59 4.27
C GLN A 212 19.52 -7.99 5.75
N ALA A 213 18.38 -8.49 6.21
CA ALA A 213 18.19 -9.04 7.55
C ALA A 213 18.83 -10.41 7.77
N GLY A 214 19.42 -11.03 6.73
CA GLY A 214 19.98 -12.38 6.80
C GLY A 214 18.94 -13.49 6.68
N GLN A 215 17.74 -13.18 6.20
CA GLN A 215 16.58 -14.06 6.10
C GLN A 215 16.25 -14.42 4.64
N PHE A 216 17.25 -14.40 3.74
CA PHE A 216 17.00 -14.67 2.32
C PHE A 216 16.55 -16.11 2.07
N GLU A 217 17.10 -17.05 2.85
CA GLU A 217 16.76 -18.48 2.80
C GLU A 217 15.37 -18.78 3.37
N ASP A 218 14.83 -17.88 4.20
CA ASP A 218 13.49 -18.01 4.78
C ASP A 218 12.39 -17.66 3.74
N ILE A 219 12.77 -17.09 2.59
CA ILE A 219 11.84 -16.78 1.50
C ILE A 219 11.48 -18.05 0.74
N GLU A 220 10.19 -18.33 0.66
CA GLU A 220 9.64 -19.37 -0.18
C GLU A 220 9.52 -18.87 -1.63
N LEU A 221 10.29 -19.46 -2.53
CA LEU A 221 10.19 -19.22 -3.96
C LEU A 221 9.24 -20.27 -4.55
N VAL A 222 8.16 -19.81 -5.20
CA VAL A 222 7.11 -20.70 -5.69
C VAL A 222 7.06 -20.62 -7.21
N VAL A 223 7.32 -21.76 -7.85
CA VAL A 223 7.09 -21.96 -9.30
C VAL A 223 5.67 -22.47 -9.52
N THR A 224 5.01 -22.00 -10.57
CA THR A 224 3.64 -22.44 -10.88
C THR A 224 3.64 -23.89 -11.40
N PRO A 225 2.59 -24.68 -11.09
CA PRO A 225 2.59 -26.12 -11.35
C PRO A 225 2.55 -26.47 -12.84
N ARG A 226 1.89 -25.65 -13.68
CA ARG A 226 1.83 -25.93 -15.13
C ARG A 226 3.17 -25.63 -15.79
N PHE A 227 3.79 -24.50 -15.46
CA PHE A 227 5.15 -24.21 -15.90
C PHE A 227 6.14 -25.28 -15.45
N ALA A 228 6.08 -25.69 -14.18
CA ALA A 228 6.96 -26.71 -13.63
C ALA A 228 6.83 -28.05 -14.38
N ALA A 229 5.58 -28.49 -14.64
CA ALA A 229 5.32 -29.72 -15.37
C ALA A 229 5.77 -29.63 -16.85
N ALA A 230 5.51 -28.51 -17.52
CA ALA A 230 5.86 -28.33 -18.93
C ALA A 230 7.38 -28.28 -19.17
N ASN A 231 8.15 -27.80 -18.20
CA ASN A 231 9.60 -27.61 -18.31
C ASN A 231 10.41 -28.69 -17.57
N ASN A 232 9.76 -29.73 -17.02
CA ASN A 232 10.40 -30.74 -16.16
C ASN A 232 11.22 -30.09 -15.02
N PHE A 233 10.67 -29.07 -14.41
CA PHE A 233 11.35 -28.26 -13.40
C PHE A 233 11.72 -29.11 -12.18
N GLN A 234 12.96 -28.99 -11.73
CA GLN A 234 13.51 -29.70 -10.58
C GLN A 234 13.64 -28.76 -9.38
N PRO A 235 13.41 -29.24 -8.14
CA PRO A 235 13.49 -28.40 -6.94
C PRO A 235 14.80 -27.62 -6.78
N GLU A 236 15.93 -28.18 -7.21
CA GLU A 236 17.25 -27.54 -7.11
C GLU A 236 17.34 -26.23 -7.92
N GLN A 237 16.52 -26.09 -8.96
CA GLN A 237 16.46 -24.88 -9.78
C GLN A 237 15.87 -23.68 -9.01
N LEU A 238 15.15 -23.89 -7.91
CA LEU A 238 14.72 -22.78 -7.05
C LEU A 238 15.92 -22.13 -6.34
N GLU A 239 16.92 -22.91 -5.94
CA GLU A 239 18.14 -22.37 -5.33
C GLU A 239 19.02 -21.66 -6.36
N GLU A 240 19.13 -22.21 -7.58
CA GLU A 240 19.77 -21.51 -8.69
C GLU A 240 19.07 -20.17 -9.01
N TYR A 241 17.74 -20.17 -8.94
CA TYR A 241 16.94 -18.94 -9.10
C TYR A 241 17.14 -17.97 -7.94
N ARG A 242 17.25 -18.44 -6.69
CA ARG A 242 17.57 -17.61 -5.51
C ARG A 242 18.90 -16.89 -5.70
N ASP A 243 19.93 -17.63 -6.11
CA ASP A 243 21.26 -17.08 -6.43
C ASP A 243 21.21 -16.10 -7.59
N PHE A 244 20.43 -16.41 -8.63
CA PHE A 244 20.19 -15.52 -9.74
C PHE A 244 19.55 -14.20 -9.28
N LEU A 245 18.38 -14.26 -8.64
CA LEU A 245 17.62 -13.10 -8.18
C LEU A 245 18.43 -12.25 -7.20
N GLY A 246 19.14 -12.91 -6.29
CA GLY A 246 19.98 -12.27 -5.28
C GLY A 246 21.07 -11.36 -5.86
N ARG A 247 21.54 -11.59 -7.10
CA ARG A 247 22.50 -10.73 -7.79
C ARG A 247 21.89 -9.45 -8.35
N TYR A 248 20.59 -9.44 -8.63
CA TYR A 248 19.89 -8.29 -9.23
C TYR A 248 19.24 -7.35 -8.21
N LEU A 249 19.57 -7.49 -6.92
CA LEU A 249 19.08 -6.62 -5.85
C LEU A 249 19.93 -5.35 -5.66
N GLY A 250 20.67 -4.91 -6.69
CA GLY A 250 21.42 -3.65 -6.67
C GLY A 250 20.51 -2.43 -6.79
N TYR A 251 19.66 -2.43 -7.83
CA TYR A 251 18.72 -1.36 -8.11
C TYR A 251 17.37 -1.93 -8.56
N HIS A 252 16.29 -1.31 -8.12
CA HIS A 252 14.96 -1.47 -8.71
C HIS A 252 14.64 -0.23 -9.54
N ILE A 253 14.09 -0.43 -10.73
CA ILE A 253 13.78 0.62 -11.68
C ILE A 253 12.34 0.47 -12.13
N SER A 254 11.56 1.53 -11.99
CA SER A 254 10.20 1.61 -12.52
C SER A 254 10.01 2.93 -13.26
N ARG A 255 9.25 2.92 -14.37
CA ARG A 255 8.88 4.15 -15.07
C ARG A 255 7.74 4.83 -14.32
N ARG A 256 7.78 6.17 -14.24
CA ARG A 256 6.77 7.01 -13.59
C ARG A 256 6.63 8.36 -14.27
N TYR A 257 5.43 8.93 -14.19
CA TYR A 257 5.12 10.30 -14.61
C TYR A 257 5.13 11.24 -13.40
N LEU A 258 6.28 11.83 -13.13
CA LEU A 258 6.45 12.75 -12.01
C LEU A 258 6.59 14.17 -12.55
N HIS A 259 5.84 15.11 -11.97
CA HIS A 259 5.84 16.53 -12.38
C HIS A 259 5.52 16.75 -13.87
N GLY A 260 4.68 15.88 -14.46
CA GLY A 260 4.27 15.97 -15.86
C GLY A 260 5.29 15.42 -16.87
N GLU A 261 6.38 14.80 -16.42
CA GLU A 261 7.37 14.14 -17.28
C GLU A 261 7.52 12.66 -16.94
N GLU A 262 7.70 11.82 -17.97
CA GLU A 262 8.09 10.42 -17.79
C GLU A 262 9.58 10.35 -17.38
N GLN A 263 9.85 9.66 -16.28
CA GLN A 263 11.19 9.37 -15.80
C GLN A 263 11.27 8.01 -15.11
N SER A 264 12.48 7.45 -15.05
CA SER A 264 12.73 6.20 -14.33
C SER A 264 13.01 6.50 -12.86
N VAL A 265 12.15 6.04 -11.94
CA VAL A 265 12.46 6.02 -10.52
C VAL A 265 13.35 4.83 -10.23
N VAL A 266 14.53 5.11 -9.69
CA VAL A 266 15.56 4.13 -9.33
C VAL A 266 15.63 4.04 -7.81
N LEU A 267 15.07 2.97 -7.25
CA LEU A 267 15.24 2.65 -5.84
C LEU A 267 16.60 1.99 -5.63
N MET A 268 17.41 2.64 -4.81
CA MET A 268 18.72 2.15 -4.40
C MET A 268 18.54 1.05 -3.34
N MET A 269 18.85 -0.20 -3.71
CA MET A 269 18.81 -1.35 -2.80
C MET A 269 20.24 -1.64 -2.28
N GLU A 270 20.91 -2.70 -2.73
CA GLU A 270 22.30 -3.02 -2.30
C GLU A 270 23.33 -2.00 -2.81
N ALA A 271 23.02 -1.31 -3.92
CA ALA A 271 23.91 -0.33 -4.50
C ALA A 271 24.17 0.87 -3.56
N GLN A 272 25.45 1.22 -3.42
CA GLN A 272 25.88 2.33 -2.58
C GLN A 272 25.88 3.67 -3.33
N LEU A 273 26.19 3.64 -4.62
CA LEU A 273 26.33 4.83 -5.47
C LEU A 273 25.37 4.73 -6.66
N PRO A 274 24.72 5.83 -7.07
CA PRO A 274 23.85 5.81 -8.24
C PRO A 274 24.67 5.61 -9.54
N ALA A 275 24.14 4.81 -10.45
CA ALA A 275 24.70 4.62 -11.79
C ALA A 275 23.74 5.14 -12.87
N ILE A 276 24.25 6.02 -13.74
CA ILE A 276 23.57 6.48 -14.96
C ILE A 276 24.08 5.75 -16.22
N THR A 277 25.11 4.91 -16.08
CA THR A 277 25.65 4.04 -17.13
C THR A 277 25.05 2.64 -16.98
N PHE A 278 24.82 1.97 -18.11
CA PHE A 278 24.37 0.57 -18.15
C PHE A 278 25.22 -0.23 -19.14
N GLN A 279 25.92 -1.25 -18.64
CA GLN A 279 26.75 -2.19 -19.41
C GLN A 279 27.72 -1.50 -20.40
N GLY A 280 28.42 -0.47 -19.92
CA GLY A 280 29.40 0.29 -20.68
C GLY A 280 28.84 1.42 -21.53
N MET A 281 27.51 1.60 -21.56
CA MET A 281 26.83 2.58 -22.39
C MET A 281 26.16 3.68 -21.55
N GLY A 282 26.14 4.90 -22.09
CA GLY A 282 25.26 5.96 -21.59
C GLY A 282 23.78 5.65 -21.86
N THR A 283 22.88 6.47 -21.33
CA THR A 283 21.44 6.35 -21.55
C THR A 283 20.81 7.72 -21.73
N GLU A 284 19.78 7.81 -22.58
CA GLU A 284 18.95 9.01 -22.72
C GLU A 284 17.80 9.04 -21.70
N HIS A 285 17.59 7.93 -20.97
CA HIS A 285 16.53 7.86 -19.96
C HIS A 285 16.87 8.74 -18.75
N LYS A 286 15.97 9.66 -18.42
CA LYS A 286 16.04 10.45 -17.19
C LYS A 286 15.81 9.53 -15.99
N ARG A 287 16.69 9.63 -14.98
CA ARG A 287 16.64 8.80 -13.76
C ARG A 287 16.48 9.67 -12.52
N LEU A 288 15.49 9.35 -11.69
CA LEU A 288 15.30 9.89 -10.35
C LEU A 288 15.72 8.83 -9.33
N PHE A 289 16.85 9.04 -8.65
CA PHE A 289 17.34 8.12 -7.62
C PHE A 289 16.67 8.39 -6.28
N THR A 290 16.26 7.34 -5.58
CA THR A 290 15.64 7.42 -4.25
C THR A 290 16.14 6.29 -3.35
N ARG A 291 16.14 6.54 -2.04
CA ARG A 291 16.25 5.51 -0.99
C ARG A 291 14.93 5.31 -0.23
N SER A 292 13.92 6.12 -0.55
CA SER A 292 12.59 6.01 0.05
C SER A 292 11.78 4.98 -0.72
N SER A 293 11.39 3.91 -0.04
CA SER A 293 10.51 2.89 -0.59
C SER A 293 9.14 3.46 -0.95
N GLU A 294 8.63 4.45 -0.20
CA GLU A 294 7.35 5.10 -0.48
C GLU A 294 7.29 5.75 -1.86
N VAL A 295 8.41 6.29 -2.36
CA VAL A 295 8.48 6.88 -3.71
C VAL A 295 8.41 5.79 -4.78
N ALA A 296 9.03 4.63 -4.53
CA ALA A 296 9.04 3.51 -5.47
C ALA A 296 7.76 2.65 -5.39
N TYR A 297 7.11 2.62 -4.21
CA TYR A 297 5.96 1.79 -3.85
C TYR A 297 4.86 2.63 -3.17
N PRO A 298 4.20 3.54 -3.91
CA PRO A 298 3.06 4.28 -3.39
C PRO A 298 1.90 3.32 -3.14
N GLN A 299 1.10 3.67 -2.14
CA GLN A 299 -0.21 3.08 -1.93
C GLN A 299 -1.18 3.66 -2.97
N ILE A 300 -1.80 2.79 -3.77
CA ILE A 300 -2.74 3.19 -4.83
C ILE A 300 -4.11 2.54 -4.63
N ASN A 301 -5.14 3.02 -5.31
CA ASN A 301 -6.54 2.60 -5.19
C ASN A 301 -7.20 2.69 -3.80
N ARG A 302 -6.44 3.04 -2.76
CA ARG A 302 -6.96 3.21 -1.40
C ARG A 302 -7.74 4.52 -1.30
N THR A 303 -8.98 4.43 -0.81
CA THR A 303 -9.76 5.63 -0.48
C THR A 303 -9.15 6.30 0.74
N GLN A 304 -8.78 7.56 0.64
CA GLN A 304 -8.38 8.38 1.78
C GLN A 304 -9.60 9.06 2.37
N VAL A 305 -9.57 9.28 3.67
CA VAL A 305 -10.68 9.89 4.40
C VAL A 305 -10.18 11.10 5.18
N ALA A 306 -10.60 12.30 4.78
CA ALA A 306 -10.45 13.48 5.64
C ALA A 306 -11.65 13.55 6.60
N MET A 307 -11.43 13.85 7.87
CA MET A 307 -12.46 13.74 8.91
C MET A 307 -12.42 14.93 9.86
N THR A 308 -13.62 15.37 10.27
CA THR A 308 -13.80 16.40 11.30
C THR A 308 -14.92 15.97 12.24
N ALA A 309 -14.63 15.90 13.54
CA ALA A 309 -15.68 15.79 14.55
C ALA A 309 -16.45 17.11 14.59
N LEU A 310 -17.75 17.06 14.37
CA LEU A 310 -18.58 18.26 14.37
C LEU A 310 -18.83 18.69 15.82
N PRO A 311 -18.73 19.99 16.13
CA PRO A 311 -19.18 20.49 17.40
C PRO A 311 -20.71 20.62 17.39
N ASN A 312 -21.32 20.86 18.54
CA ASN A 312 -22.73 21.26 18.56
C ASN A 312 -22.93 22.61 17.84
N ALA A 313 -24.18 22.88 17.43
CA ALA A 313 -24.55 24.02 16.58
C ALA A 313 -24.24 25.41 17.18
N GLU A 314 -23.96 25.52 18.49
CA GLU A 314 -23.60 26.81 19.10
C GLU A 314 -22.16 27.25 18.81
N ALA A 315 -21.33 26.32 18.34
CA ALA A 315 -19.92 26.51 18.01
C ALA A 315 -19.67 26.84 16.53
N GLU A 316 -20.69 27.23 15.75
CA GLU A 316 -20.50 27.72 14.38
C GLU A 316 -19.62 28.99 14.37
N GLY A 317 -18.31 28.81 14.17
CA GLY A 317 -17.33 29.89 14.16
C GLY A 317 -15.90 29.40 14.37
N ASN A 318 -14.94 30.32 14.33
CA ASN A 318 -13.58 30.02 14.77
C ASN A 318 -13.50 30.06 16.30
N PHE A 319 -12.53 29.35 16.87
CA PHE A 319 -12.30 29.29 18.32
C PHE A 319 -12.32 30.67 18.99
N MET A 320 -11.68 31.68 18.39
CA MET A 320 -11.59 33.02 18.96
C MET A 320 -12.96 33.73 19.03
N GLY A 321 -13.80 33.61 18.00
CA GLY A 321 -15.14 34.19 17.99
C GLY A 321 -16.06 33.57 19.05
N LEU A 322 -15.90 32.27 19.31
CA LEU A 322 -16.62 31.58 20.38
C LEU A 322 -16.18 32.07 21.77
N ILE A 323 -14.87 32.18 22.00
CA ILE A 323 -14.31 32.71 23.26
C ILE A 323 -14.82 34.13 23.53
N GLU A 324 -14.86 34.98 22.51
CA GLU A 324 -15.40 36.34 22.62
C GLU A 324 -16.90 36.36 22.93
N LYS A 325 -17.70 35.57 22.20
CA LYS A 325 -19.16 35.44 22.40
C LYS A 325 -19.50 34.98 23.81
N LEU A 326 -18.76 33.99 24.33
CA LEU A 326 -18.97 33.43 25.67
C LEU A 326 -18.23 34.21 26.78
N LYS A 327 -17.48 35.26 26.43
CA LYS A 327 -16.71 36.12 27.36
C LYS A 327 -15.77 35.31 28.25
N ILE A 328 -15.14 34.28 27.69
CA ILE A 328 -14.22 33.41 28.41
C ILE A 328 -12.88 34.14 28.56
N THR A 329 -12.45 34.37 29.80
CA THR A 329 -11.19 35.07 30.14
C THR A 329 -10.26 34.24 31.03
N THR A 330 -10.74 33.11 31.54
CA THR A 330 -10.00 32.21 32.44
C THR A 330 -10.17 30.75 32.02
N ASN A 331 -9.28 29.89 32.49
CA ASN A 331 -9.37 28.44 32.23
C ASN A 331 -10.59 27.80 32.93
N GLU A 332 -10.98 28.31 34.10
CA GLU A 332 -12.19 27.83 34.80
C GLU A 332 -13.44 28.11 33.98
N GLN A 333 -13.59 29.34 33.48
CA GLN A 333 -14.67 29.70 32.57
C GLN A 333 -14.65 28.86 31.29
N TYR A 334 -13.48 28.53 30.77
CA TYR A 334 -13.37 27.65 29.60
C TYR A 334 -13.96 26.26 29.89
N LEU A 335 -13.55 25.63 31.00
CA LEU A 335 -14.04 24.31 31.42
C LEU A 335 -15.54 24.31 31.69
N GLU A 336 -16.08 25.35 32.34
CA GLU A 336 -17.51 25.51 32.60
C GLU A 336 -18.35 25.63 31.31
N ASN A 337 -17.76 26.16 30.24
CA ASN A 337 -18.44 26.40 28.98
C ASN A 337 -18.19 25.30 27.92
N MET A 338 -17.39 24.27 28.20
CA MET A 338 -17.02 23.23 27.22
C MET A 338 -18.21 22.53 26.58
N SER A 339 -19.33 22.41 27.30
CA SER A 339 -20.57 21.83 26.78
C SER A 339 -21.12 22.60 25.58
N HIS A 340 -20.86 23.90 25.46
CA HIS A 340 -21.31 24.75 24.33
C HIS A 340 -20.52 24.53 23.03
N PHE A 341 -19.46 23.71 23.06
CA PHE A 341 -18.64 23.43 21.89
C PHE A 341 -18.02 22.04 21.90
N ALA A 342 -18.57 21.14 22.72
CA ALA A 342 -18.21 19.75 22.73
C ALA A 342 -18.53 19.10 21.38
N ALA A 343 -17.75 18.09 21.03
CA ALA A 343 -18.05 17.25 19.87
C ALA A 343 -19.42 16.60 20.08
N ILE A 344 -20.26 16.66 19.05
CA ILE A 344 -21.45 15.82 18.97
C ILE A 344 -21.03 14.51 18.30
N GLY A 345 -21.75 13.42 18.53
CA GLY A 345 -21.53 12.12 17.89
C GLY A 345 -21.79 12.14 16.38
N GLN A 346 -21.22 13.11 15.66
CA GLN A 346 -21.29 13.31 14.23
C GLN A 346 -19.90 13.63 13.71
N VAL A 347 -19.48 12.90 12.69
CA VAL A 347 -18.20 13.09 12.01
C VAL A 347 -18.48 13.39 10.55
N SER A 348 -18.06 14.56 10.09
CA SER A 348 -18.06 14.89 8.66
C SER A 348 -16.83 14.26 8.02
N MET A 349 -17.04 13.55 6.91
CA MET A 349 -16.00 12.80 6.22
C MET A 349 -15.99 13.19 4.75
N ARG A 350 -14.79 13.42 4.21
CA ARG A 350 -14.56 13.60 2.78
C ARG A 350 -13.69 12.48 2.24
N PHE A 351 -14.19 11.78 1.22
CA PHE A 351 -13.49 10.70 0.53
C PHE A 351 -12.69 11.25 -0.64
N LEU A 352 -11.44 10.80 -0.71
CA LEU A 352 -10.52 11.10 -1.80
C LEU A 352 -10.04 9.77 -2.38
N SER A 353 -10.04 9.65 -3.70
CA SER A 353 -9.65 8.43 -4.39
C SER A 353 -8.61 8.75 -5.44
N SER A 354 -7.58 7.92 -5.52
CA SER A 354 -6.64 7.89 -6.64
C SER A 354 -6.94 6.72 -7.59
N MET A 355 -8.09 6.05 -7.42
CA MET A 355 -8.47 4.92 -8.27
C MET A 355 -8.70 5.38 -9.71
N ASP A 356 -8.04 4.71 -10.64
CA ASP A 356 -8.28 4.91 -12.06
C ASP A 356 -9.66 4.39 -12.48
N SER A 357 -10.27 5.03 -13.48
CA SER A 357 -11.64 4.74 -13.91
C SER A 357 -12.63 4.66 -12.75
N PHE A 358 -12.50 5.57 -11.77
CA PHE A 358 -13.33 5.62 -10.57
C PHE A 358 -14.82 5.78 -10.91
N SER A 359 -15.64 4.92 -10.31
CA SER A 359 -17.10 4.90 -10.49
C SER A 359 -17.82 5.49 -9.28
N HIS A 360 -17.63 4.90 -8.10
CA HIS A 360 -18.31 5.28 -6.86
C HIS A 360 -17.59 4.76 -5.61
N TYR A 361 -18.02 5.23 -4.44
CA TYR A 361 -17.60 4.66 -3.16
C TYR A 361 -18.61 3.64 -2.65
N GLN A 362 -18.10 2.65 -1.92
CA GLN A 362 -18.90 1.79 -1.06
C GLN A 362 -18.47 1.99 0.38
N VAL A 363 -19.44 2.09 1.28
CA VAL A 363 -19.20 2.22 2.72
C VAL A 363 -19.95 1.15 3.49
N ARG A 364 -19.46 0.81 4.68
CA ARG A 364 -20.24 0.09 5.69
C ARG A 364 -19.85 0.57 7.09
N GLU A 365 -20.82 0.51 7.99
CA GLU A 365 -20.66 0.86 9.40
C GLU A 365 -20.87 -0.38 10.26
N ASN A 366 -20.04 -0.59 11.27
CA ASN A 366 -20.23 -1.62 12.30
C ASN A 366 -20.53 -3.02 11.72
N GLY A 367 -19.83 -3.40 10.64
CA GLY A 367 -19.99 -4.70 9.99
C GLY A 367 -21.29 -4.90 9.20
N GLN A 368 -22.07 -3.83 8.97
CA GLN A 368 -23.26 -3.89 8.12
C GLN A 368 -22.93 -4.19 6.65
N ARG A 369 -23.96 -4.36 5.83
CA ARG A 369 -23.79 -4.56 4.39
C ARG A 369 -23.22 -3.30 3.74
N TRP A 370 -22.39 -3.50 2.71
CA TRP A 370 -21.89 -2.43 1.86
C TRP A 370 -23.05 -1.68 1.20
N ARG A 371 -23.00 -0.35 1.24
CA ARG A 371 -23.90 0.55 0.52
C ARG A 371 -23.11 1.48 -0.39
N THR A 372 -23.66 1.75 -1.57
CA THR A 372 -23.10 2.75 -2.49
C THR A 372 -23.35 4.16 -1.94
N VAL A 373 -22.34 5.02 -2.03
CA VAL A 373 -22.43 6.44 -1.70
C VAL A 373 -22.18 7.23 -2.98
N GLU A 374 -23.11 8.14 -3.29
CA GLU A 374 -22.97 9.10 -4.38
C GLU A 374 -22.26 10.35 -3.86
N GLY A 375 -21.18 10.76 -4.54
CA GLY A 375 -20.37 11.91 -4.14
C GLY A 375 -19.22 11.58 -3.19
N GLN A 376 -18.56 12.62 -2.68
CA GLN A 376 -17.35 12.52 -1.87
C GLN A 376 -17.58 12.83 -0.38
N GLU A 377 -18.76 13.32 -0.01
CA GLU A 377 -19.05 13.73 1.37
C GLU A 377 -19.91 12.68 2.07
N TYR A 378 -19.65 12.46 3.35
CA TYR A 378 -20.37 11.50 4.16
C TYR A 378 -20.48 11.98 5.61
N LEU A 379 -21.70 11.97 6.16
CA LEU A 379 -21.94 12.32 7.56
C LEU A 379 -22.15 11.03 8.36
N TRP A 380 -21.21 10.73 9.24
CA TRP A 380 -21.26 9.55 10.10
C TRP A 380 -21.82 9.90 11.48
N HIS A 381 -22.95 9.28 11.84
CA HIS A 381 -23.54 9.39 13.17
C HIS A 381 -23.02 8.27 14.07
N LEU A 382 -22.36 8.64 15.17
CA LEU A 382 -21.75 7.73 16.13
C LEU A 382 -22.77 7.31 17.19
N ALA A 383 -22.80 6.02 17.49
CA ALA A 383 -23.42 5.51 18.71
C ALA A 383 -22.45 5.69 19.88
N GLU A 384 -22.96 5.81 21.11
CA GLU A 384 -22.10 5.75 22.30
C GLU A 384 -21.41 4.38 22.36
N GLY A 385 -20.10 4.37 22.61
CA GLY A 385 -19.26 3.17 22.57
C GLY A 385 -18.31 3.13 21.38
N ALA A 386 -17.94 1.91 20.99
CA ALA A 386 -17.08 1.63 19.86
C ALA A 386 -17.85 1.68 18.54
N ASN A 387 -17.27 2.35 17.55
CA ASN A 387 -17.82 2.52 16.22
C ASN A 387 -16.74 2.16 15.19
N ARG A 388 -17.12 1.50 14.10
CA ARG A 388 -16.23 1.18 12.98
C ARG A 388 -16.83 1.65 11.67
N PHE A 389 -16.05 2.37 10.90
CA PHE A 389 -16.38 2.80 9.55
C PHE A 389 -15.40 2.20 8.56
N GLU A 390 -15.92 1.70 7.43
CA GLU A 390 -15.12 1.15 6.35
C GLU A 390 -15.58 1.73 5.02
N VAL A 391 -14.62 2.09 4.17
CA VAL A 391 -14.86 2.64 2.83
C VAL A 391 -13.89 2.05 1.83
N ARG A 392 -14.34 1.91 0.58
CA ARG A 392 -13.51 1.56 -0.58
C ARG A 392 -14.04 2.22 -1.85
N SER A 393 -13.13 2.49 -2.77
CA SER A 393 -13.45 2.93 -4.13
C SER A 393 -13.82 1.72 -5.00
N VAL A 394 -14.64 1.94 -6.02
CA VAL A 394 -14.99 0.96 -7.04
C VAL A 394 -14.78 1.56 -8.42
N SER A 395 -14.12 0.84 -9.32
CA SER A 395 -13.90 1.28 -10.70
C SER A 395 -15.09 0.93 -11.62
N ASP A 396 -15.12 1.47 -12.83
CA ASP A 396 -16.14 1.17 -13.83
C ASP A 396 -16.12 -0.30 -14.25
N ALA A 397 -14.93 -0.91 -14.28
CA ALA A 397 -14.71 -2.35 -14.47
C ALA A 397 -15.10 -3.21 -13.24
N LYS A 398 -15.70 -2.61 -12.21
CA LYS A 398 -16.16 -3.27 -10.96
C LYS A 398 -15.04 -3.84 -10.09
N VAL A 399 -13.80 -3.42 -10.32
CA VAL A 399 -12.69 -3.73 -9.41
C VAL A 399 -12.84 -2.89 -8.15
N THR A 400 -12.79 -3.53 -6.97
CA THR A 400 -12.86 -2.84 -5.68
C THR A 400 -11.48 -2.54 -5.15
N GLY A 401 -11.25 -1.32 -4.65
CA GLY A 401 -9.99 -0.92 -4.02
C GLY A 401 -9.82 -1.52 -2.62
N PRO A 402 -8.63 -1.35 -2.01
CA PRO A 402 -8.38 -1.74 -0.63
C PRO A 402 -9.35 -1.04 0.33
N ILE A 403 -9.72 -1.74 1.40
CA ILE A 403 -10.58 -1.18 2.45
C ILE A 403 -9.77 -0.20 3.30
N THR A 404 -10.28 1.02 3.43
CA THR A 404 -9.87 1.97 4.46
C THR A 404 -10.84 1.89 5.63
N PHE A 405 -10.31 1.76 6.85
CA PHE A 405 -11.11 1.69 8.07
C PHE A 405 -10.70 2.74 9.09
N VAL A 406 -11.67 3.16 9.90
CA VAL A 406 -11.50 4.03 11.05
C VAL A 406 -12.34 3.49 12.19
N GLU A 407 -11.72 3.27 13.34
CA GLU A 407 -12.39 2.92 14.58
C GLU A 407 -12.43 4.12 15.52
N ILE A 408 -13.61 4.43 16.05
CA ILE A 408 -13.85 5.58 16.91
C ILE A 408 -14.52 5.11 18.21
N GLN A 409 -13.96 5.53 19.33
CA GLN A 409 -14.65 5.53 20.62
C GLN A 409 -15.39 6.87 20.78
N TYR A 410 -16.71 6.80 20.97
CA TYR A 410 -17.55 7.93 21.34
C TYR A 410 -18.07 7.74 22.76
N GLY A 411 -17.69 8.62 23.69
CA GLY A 411 -18.00 8.43 25.11
C GLY A 411 -17.33 9.47 26.02
N PRO A 412 -17.65 9.48 27.32
CA PRO A 412 -17.12 10.46 28.29
C PRO A 412 -15.60 10.49 28.47
#